data_AF-A0A497IAB8-F1
#
_entry.id   AF-A0A497IAB8-F1
#
_cell.length_a   1.000
_cell.length_b   1.000
_cell.length_c   1.000
_cell.angle_alpha   90.00
_cell.angle_beta   90.00
_cell.angle_gamma   90.00
#
_symmetry.space_group_name_H-M   'P 1'
#
loop_
_entity.id
_entity.type
_entity.pdbx_description
1 polymer ?
#
loop_
_entity_poly.entity_id
_entity_poly.type
_entity_poly.pdbx_seq_one_letter_code
_entity_poly.pdbx_strand_id
1 'polypeptide(L)'
;MTNQPYVLESGKIITGTLVWYYFICKREVWLMSRELAPDQDSAPLEIGRAVHDIYYERDRKELSLEGIKLDVVRRRKGLVFEIKTSSRFLKAAKFQLLYYLYRLEEMGVKMKGEIRIPRERKRVPVLLNDKTRGELLKTLKEIKEIVRMERPPKPVKTYYCKRCAYKEFCWI
;
A
#
# COMPACT_ATOMS: atom_id res chain seq x y z
N MET A 1 20.51 -14.00 11.69
CA MET A 1 19.12 -13.88 11.17
C MET A 1 18.85 -12.41 10.91
N THR A 2 18.84 -11.99 9.65
CA THR A 2 18.56 -10.60 9.27
C THR A 2 17.12 -10.26 9.68
N ASN A 3 16.96 -9.47 10.74
CA ASN A 3 15.66 -9.00 11.21
C ASN A 3 15.12 -7.92 10.25
N GLN A 4 14.72 -8.34 9.06
CA GLN A 4 14.21 -7.44 8.04
C GLN A 4 12.95 -6.73 8.56
N PRO A 5 12.86 -5.39 8.44
CA PRO A 5 11.77 -4.61 9.04
C PRO A 5 10.41 -4.92 8.41
N TYR A 6 10.36 -5.62 7.28
CA TYR A 6 9.14 -6.00 6.58
C TYR A 6 8.73 -7.46 6.76
N VAL A 7 9.46 -8.27 7.54
CA VAL A 7 9.13 -9.67 7.84
C VAL A 7 8.39 -9.75 9.18
N LEU A 8 7.21 -10.36 9.21
CA LEU A 8 6.46 -10.64 10.44
C LEU A 8 7.11 -11.80 11.21
N GLU A 9 6.78 -11.96 12.50
CA GLU A 9 7.30 -13.08 13.31
C GLU A 9 6.86 -14.45 12.77
N SER A 10 5.71 -14.51 12.10
CA SER A 10 5.23 -15.72 11.41
C SER A 10 6.02 -16.07 10.14
N GLY A 11 7.02 -15.28 9.76
CA GLY A 11 7.75 -15.40 8.49
C GLY A 11 7.03 -14.78 7.30
N LYS A 12 5.74 -14.42 7.42
CA LYS A 12 4.99 -13.74 6.34
C LYS A 12 5.54 -12.33 6.07
N ILE A 13 5.54 -11.91 4.81
CA ILE A 13 5.98 -10.56 4.40
C ILE A 13 4.84 -9.54 4.56
N ILE A 14 5.15 -8.38 5.14
CA ILE A 14 4.26 -7.22 5.13
C ILE A 14 4.01 -6.80 3.67
N THR A 15 2.76 -6.73 3.24
CA THR A 15 2.43 -6.34 1.86
C THR A 15 2.24 -4.83 1.73
N GLY A 16 2.38 -4.30 0.51
CA GLY A 16 1.99 -2.92 0.21
C GLY A 16 0.53 -2.61 0.58
N THR A 17 -0.34 -3.63 0.60
CA THR A 17 -1.73 -3.53 1.04
C THR A 17 -1.84 -3.30 2.55
N LEU A 18 -1.03 -3.97 3.38
CA LEU A 18 -0.99 -3.68 4.83
C LEU A 18 -0.47 -2.27 5.11
N VAL A 19 0.54 -1.82 4.36
CA VAL A 19 1.03 -0.42 4.44
C VAL A 19 -0.07 0.56 4.04
N TRP A 20 -0.82 0.27 2.98
CA TRP A 20 -1.97 1.06 2.55
C TRP A 20 -3.03 1.17 3.66
N TYR A 21 -3.48 0.03 4.21
CA TYR A 21 -4.49 0.01 5.26
C TYR A 21 -4.02 0.70 6.54
N TYR A 22 -2.74 0.65 6.88
CA TYR A 22 -2.21 1.37 8.04
C TYR A 22 -2.52 2.87 7.97
N PHE A 23 -2.54 3.50 6.78
CA PHE A 23 -2.89 4.92 6.63
C PHE A 23 -4.39 5.19 6.47
N ILE A 24 -5.21 4.15 6.43
CA ILE A 24 -6.68 4.24 6.34
C ILE A 24 -7.32 3.89 7.68
N CYS A 25 -7.04 2.70 8.19
CA CYS A 25 -7.56 2.17 9.44
C CYS A 25 -6.64 1.09 10.02
N LYS A 26 -6.17 1.27 11.26
CA LYS A 26 -5.34 0.25 11.95
C LYS A 26 -6.09 -1.07 12.17
N ARG A 27 -7.41 -1.02 12.32
CA ARG A 27 -8.26 -2.20 12.47
C ARG A 27 -8.25 -3.05 11.19
N GLU A 28 -8.26 -2.42 10.02
CA GLU A 28 -8.16 -3.15 8.73
C GLU A 28 -6.81 -3.87 8.60
N VAL A 29 -5.71 -3.33 9.14
CA VAL A 29 -4.42 -4.04 9.17
C VAL A 29 -4.53 -5.35 9.96
N TRP A 30 -5.16 -5.31 11.14
CA TRP A 30 -5.36 -6.49 11.97
C TRP A 30 -6.23 -7.54 11.26
N LEU A 31 -7.36 -7.12 10.70
CA LEU A 31 -8.31 -8.00 10.01
C LEU A 31 -7.67 -8.67 8.79
N MET A 32 -7.02 -7.88 7.93
CA MET A 32 -6.35 -8.38 6.73
C MET A 32 -5.18 -9.31 7.05
N SER A 33 -4.46 -9.08 8.16
CA SER A 33 -3.35 -9.95 8.57
C SER A 33 -3.78 -11.37 8.96
N ARG A 34 -5.07 -11.53 9.26
CA ARG A 34 -5.72 -12.80 9.62
C ARG A 34 -6.57 -13.37 8.50
N GLU A 35 -6.42 -12.83 7.28
CA GLU A 35 -7.14 -13.27 6.09
C GLU A 35 -8.68 -13.20 6.25
N LEU A 36 -9.15 -12.36 7.19
CA LEU A 36 -10.55 -12.00 7.33
C LEU A 36 -10.87 -10.99 6.23
N ALA A 37 -11.00 -11.47 4.99
CA ALA A 37 -11.35 -10.64 3.84
C ALA A 37 -12.74 -10.03 4.05
N PRO A 38 -12.94 -8.76 3.66
CA PRO A 38 -14.26 -8.17 3.75
C PRO A 38 -15.14 -8.68 2.61
N ASP A 39 -16.45 -8.48 2.76
CA ASP A 39 -17.43 -8.87 1.74
C ASP A 39 -17.09 -8.23 0.37
N GLN A 40 -16.91 -9.06 -0.65
CA GLN A 40 -16.42 -8.62 -1.96
C GLN A 40 -17.44 -7.74 -2.71
N ASP A 41 -18.71 -7.74 -2.28
CA ASP A 41 -19.80 -6.95 -2.86
C ASP A 41 -19.78 -5.46 -2.47
N SER A 42 -18.83 -5.03 -1.65
CA SER A 42 -18.61 -3.61 -1.38
C SER A 42 -17.87 -2.94 -2.54
N ALA A 43 -18.62 -2.31 -3.44
CA ALA A 43 -18.10 -1.52 -4.57
C ALA A 43 -17.31 -0.26 -4.11
N PRO A 44 -15.99 -0.41 -3.83
CA PRO A 44 -14.98 0.35 -4.57
C PRO A 44 -13.67 -0.40 -4.88
N LEU A 45 -13.62 -1.74 -4.81
CA LEU A 45 -12.44 -2.53 -5.26
C LEU A 45 -12.33 -2.64 -6.79
N GLU A 46 -13.46 -2.60 -7.52
CA GLU A 46 -13.50 -2.72 -8.99
C GLU A 46 -12.89 -1.52 -9.73
N ILE A 47 -12.91 -0.33 -9.13
CA ILE A 47 -12.39 0.89 -9.77
C ILE A 47 -10.85 0.83 -9.93
N GLY A 48 -10.16 -0.01 -9.14
CA GLY A 48 -8.73 -0.27 -9.29
C GLY A 48 -8.39 -1.13 -10.53
N ARG A 49 -9.29 -2.01 -10.96
CA ARG A 49 -9.09 -2.86 -12.15
C ARG A 49 -9.37 -2.08 -13.44
N ALA A 50 -10.40 -1.24 -13.46
CA ALA A 50 -10.81 -0.49 -14.66
C ALA A 50 -9.89 0.69 -15.08
N VAL A 51 -8.82 0.99 -14.34
CA VAL A 51 -7.86 2.07 -14.70
C VAL A 51 -6.51 1.53 -15.18
N HIS A 52 -6.32 0.21 -15.15
CA HIS A 52 -5.16 -0.44 -15.77
C HIS A 52 -5.20 -0.37 -17.30
N ASP A 53 -6.39 -0.40 -17.90
CA ASP A 53 -6.56 -0.60 -19.35
C ASP A 53 -6.38 0.65 -20.24
N ILE A 54 -5.98 1.82 -19.72
CA ILE A 54 -6.01 3.08 -20.51
C ILE A 54 -4.63 3.74 -20.70
N TYR A 55 -3.52 3.10 -20.36
CA TYR A 55 -2.20 3.72 -20.58
C TYR A 55 -1.14 2.77 -21.15
N TYR A 56 -1.25 2.49 -22.45
CA TYR A 56 -0.29 1.67 -23.19
C TYR A 56 0.88 2.50 -23.76
N GLU A 57 2.08 2.31 -23.20
CA GLU A 57 3.35 2.65 -23.84
C GLU A 57 4.22 1.37 -23.86
N ARG A 58 4.94 1.10 -24.95
CA ARG A 58 5.74 -0.13 -25.22
C ARG A 58 6.83 -0.47 -24.19
N ASP A 59 7.09 0.41 -23.22
CA ASP A 59 8.17 0.33 -22.23
C ASP A 59 7.67 0.00 -20.80
N ARG A 60 6.40 -0.44 -20.67
CA ARG A 60 5.78 -0.81 -19.39
C ARG A 60 5.94 -2.30 -19.09
N LYS A 61 6.38 -2.61 -17.86
CA LYS A 61 6.31 -3.95 -17.28
C LYS A 61 5.66 -3.87 -15.89
N GLU A 62 4.82 -4.83 -15.57
CA GLU A 62 4.37 -5.08 -14.20
C GLU A 62 5.51 -5.73 -13.40
N LEU A 63 5.60 -5.40 -12.12
CA LEU A 63 6.48 -6.09 -11.18
C LEU A 63 5.63 -6.72 -10.09
N SER A 64 5.68 -8.05 -10.02
CA SER A 64 5.08 -8.83 -8.95
C SER A 64 6.18 -9.59 -8.21
N LEU A 65 6.31 -9.32 -6.92
CA LEU A 65 7.21 -10.00 -5.98
C LEU A 65 6.46 -10.18 -4.65
N GLU A 66 6.99 -11.00 -3.75
CA GLU A 66 6.33 -11.22 -2.45
C GLU A 66 6.16 -9.90 -1.67
N GLY A 67 4.89 -9.56 -1.39
CA GLY A 67 4.49 -8.32 -0.74
C GLY A 67 4.50 -7.07 -1.63
N ILE A 68 4.85 -7.18 -2.92
CA ILE A 68 4.92 -6.08 -3.89
C ILE A 68 4.08 -6.41 -5.11
N LYS A 69 3.15 -5.52 -5.43
CA LYS A 69 2.48 -5.50 -6.73
C LYS A 69 2.53 -4.07 -7.26
N LEU A 70 3.29 -3.89 -8.34
CA LEU A 70 3.54 -2.62 -8.99
C LEU A 70 3.06 -2.68 -10.42
N ASP A 71 2.19 -1.73 -10.77
CA ASP A 71 1.54 -1.67 -12.06
C ASP A 71 2.53 -1.37 -13.19
N VAL A 72 3.51 -0.48 -12.95
CA VAL A 72 4.38 -0.02 -14.03
C VAL A 72 5.79 0.37 -13.61
N VAL A 73 6.77 -0.25 -14.27
CA VAL A 73 8.20 0.03 -14.11
C VAL A 73 8.80 0.52 -15.43
N ARG A 74 9.47 1.68 -15.43
CA ARG A 74 10.33 2.14 -16.53
C ARG A 74 11.80 2.10 -16.10
N ARG A 75 12.44 0.94 -16.26
CA ARG A 75 13.83 0.70 -15.83
C ARG A 75 14.84 1.68 -16.44
N ARG A 76 14.76 1.95 -17.75
CA ARG A 76 15.66 2.91 -18.45
C ARG A 76 15.62 4.33 -17.87
N LYS A 77 14.51 4.71 -17.23
CA LYS A 77 14.33 6.04 -16.61
C LYS A 77 14.50 6.03 -15.08
N GLY A 78 14.79 4.87 -14.49
CA GLY A 78 14.87 4.73 -13.02
C GLY A 78 13.59 5.14 -12.30
N LEU A 79 12.41 4.96 -12.92
CA LEU A 79 11.13 5.46 -12.43
C LEU A 79 10.08 4.34 -12.34
N VAL A 80 9.44 4.22 -11.17
CA VAL A 80 8.20 3.45 -10.97
C VAL A 80 7.04 4.41 -10.79
N PHE A 81 5.85 4.02 -11.25
CA PHE A 81 4.67 4.83 -11.01
C PHE A 81 3.42 4.02 -10.71
N GLU A 82 2.59 4.63 -9.88
CA GLU A 82 1.31 4.09 -9.41
C GLU A 82 0.20 4.98 -9.95
N ILE A 83 -0.82 4.40 -10.59
CA ILE A 83 -1.97 5.16 -11.10
C ILE A 83 -3.12 5.05 -10.09
N LYS A 84 -3.70 6.18 -9.69
CA LYS A 84 -4.88 6.24 -8.82
C LYS A 84 -5.99 7.07 -9.46
N THR A 85 -7.23 6.74 -9.13
CA THR A 85 -8.41 7.41 -9.67
C THR A 85 -8.74 8.73 -8.98
N SER A 86 -8.33 8.88 -7.72
CA SER A 86 -8.51 10.11 -6.93
C SER A 86 -7.41 10.28 -5.88
N SER A 87 -7.25 11.51 -5.38
CA SER A 87 -6.34 11.86 -4.29
C SER A 87 -6.87 11.57 -2.89
N ARG A 88 -8.09 11.05 -2.77
CA ARG A 88 -8.74 10.70 -1.49
C ARG A 88 -7.85 9.85 -0.56
N PHE A 89 -7.01 9.00 -1.14
CA PHE A 89 -6.11 8.08 -0.44
C PHE A 89 -4.63 8.39 -0.68
N LEU A 90 -4.28 9.64 -1.03
CA LEU A 90 -2.93 10.00 -1.46
C LEU A 90 -1.85 9.66 -0.42
N LYS A 91 -2.14 9.80 0.88
CA LYS A 91 -1.17 9.43 1.93
C LYS A 91 -0.89 7.93 1.95
N ALA A 92 -1.95 7.10 1.87
CA ALA A 92 -1.81 5.64 1.77
C ALA A 92 -1.05 5.25 0.50
N ALA A 93 -1.37 5.86 -0.64
CA ALA A 93 -0.67 5.64 -1.91
C ALA A 93 0.82 6.00 -1.82
N LYS A 94 1.16 7.13 -1.19
CA LYS A 94 2.56 7.57 -1.00
C LYS A 94 3.37 6.54 -0.23
N PHE A 95 2.85 6.08 0.91
CA PHE A 95 3.57 5.13 1.75
C PHE A 95 3.62 3.72 1.17
N GLN A 96 2.57 3.30 0.46
CA GLN A 96 2.61 2.07 -0.32
C GLN A 96 3.72 2.13 -1.38
N LEU A 97 3.84 3.23 -2.12
CA LEU A 97 4.91 3.39 -3.11
C LEU A 97 6.30 3.52 -2.45
N LEU A 98 6.43 4.22 -1.32
CA LEU A 98 7.67 4.24 -0.52
C LEU A 98 8.09 2.83 -0.09
N TYR A 99 7.13 2.01 0.34
CA TYR A 99 7.40 0.62 0.68
C TYR A 99 7.97 -0.17 -0.50
N TYR A 100 7.42 0.01 -1.69
CA TYR A 100 7.94 -0.63 -2.89
C TYR A 100 9.33 -0.14 -3.28
N LEU A 101 9.58 1.18 -3.21
CA LEU A 101 10.91 1.74 -3.45
C LEU A 101 11.94 1.19 -2.46
N TYR A 102 11.56 1.08 -1.19
CA TYR A 102 12.41 0.52 -0.15
C TYR A 102 12.75 -0.94 -0.43
N ARG A 103 11.74 -1.76 -0.76
CA ARG A 103 11.97 -3.17 -1.11
C ARG A 103 12.84 -3.36 -2.35
N LEU A 104 12.68 -2.50 -3.36
CA LEU A 104 13.55 -2.51 -4.54
C LEU A 104 14.99 -2.19 -4.18
N GLU A 105 15.22 -1.21 -3.30
CA GLU A 105 16.56 -0.84 -2.86
C GLU A 105 17.24 -1.93 -2.05
N GLU A 106 16.50 -2.65 -1.20
CA GLU A 106 17.02 -3.84 -0.48
C GLU A 106 17.49 -4.95 -1.44
N MET A 107 16.97 -4.96 -2.68
CA MET A 107 17.40 -5.86 -3.75
C MET A 107 18.51 -5.25 -4.63
N GLY A 108 19.09 -4.11 -4.22
CA GLY A 108 20.14 -3.40 -4.96
C GLY A 108 19.62 -2.50 -6.09
N VAL A 109 18.30 -2.30 -6.22
CA VAL A 109 17.69 -1.53 -7.32
C VAL A 109 17.16 -0.19 -6.81
N LYS A 110 17.91 0.89 -7.06
CA LYS A 110 17.48 2.26 -6.71
C LYS A 110 16.56 2.85 -7.79
N MET A 111 15.38 3.29 -7.39
CA MET A 111 14.41 3.95 -8.29
C MET A 111 13.76 5.15 -7.62
N LYS A 112 13.19 6.05 -8.44
CA LYS A 112 12.28 7.13 -8.02
C LYS A 112 10.84 6.67 -8.21
N GLY A 113 9.91 7.23 -7.44
CA GLY A 113 8.48 6.96 -7.55
C GLY A 113 7.67 8.17 -8.03
N GLU A 114 6.55 7.92 -8.69
CA GLU A 114 5.55 8.94 -9.02
C GLU A 114 4.13 8.37 -8.88
N ILE A 115 3.25 9.08 -8.18
CA ILE A 115 1.81 8.78 -8.19
C ILE A 115 1.14 9.65 -9.23
N ARG A 116 0.37 9.03 -10.13
CA ARG A 116 -0.41 9.72 -11.16
C ARG A 116 -1.88 9.63 -10.84
N ILE A 117 -2.57 10.76 -10.92
CA ILE A 117 -4.02 10.85 -10.75
C ILE A 117 -4.59 11.54 -11.99
N PRO A 118 -4.83 10.79 -13.09
CA PRO A 118 -5.16 11.38 -14.39
C PRO A 118 -6.41 12.26 -14.35
N ARG A 119 -7.47 11.81 -13.65
CA ARG A 119 -8.74 12.55 -13.49
C ARG A 119 -8.55 13.91 -12.83
N GLU A 120 -7.55 14.03 -11.96
CA GLU A 120 -7.23 15.27 -11.25
C GLU A 120 -6.04 16.01 -11.87
N ARG A 121 -5.52 15.54 -13.03
CA ARG A 121 -4.32 16.04 -13.70
C ARG A 121 -3.12 16.18 -12.75
N LYS A 122 -3.03 15.31 -11.72
CA LYS A 122 -2.04 15.42 -10.65
C LYS A 122 -0.92 14.40 -10.83
N ARG A 123 0.32 14.84 -10.63
CA ARG A 123 1.50 13.98 -10.52
C ARG A 123 2.21 14.31 -9.22
N VAL A 124 2.52 13.29 -8.44
CA VAL A 124 3.10 13.46 -7.11
C VAL A 124 4.38 12.64 -7.02
N PRO A 125 5.56 13.27 -7.01
CA PRO A 125 6.81 12.55 -6.84
C PRO A 125 6.86 11.91 -5.45
N VAL A 126 7.45 10.71 -5.39
CA VAL A 126 7.69 9.95 -4.18
C VAL A 126 9.16 9.56 -4.17
N LEU A 127 9.88 10.05 -3.15
CA LEU A 127 11.31 9.84 -3.01
C LEU A 127 11.58 9.13 -1.69
N LEU A 128 12.33 8.04 -1.73
CA LEU A 128 12.86 7.37 -0.56
C LEU A 128 14.18 8.07 -0.14
N ASN A 129 14.06 9.01 0.79
CA ASN A 129 15.17 9.69 1.45
C ASN A 129 15.20 9.31 2.95
N ASP A 130 16.17 9.81 3.71
CA ASP A 130 16.35 9.40 5.11
C ASP A 130 15.11 9.69 5.97
N LYS A 131 14.46 10.84 5.76
CA LYS A 131 13.23 11.21 6.47
C LYS A 131 12.10 10.22 6.19
N THR A 132 11.76 10.03 4.91
CA THR A 132 10.65 9.16 4.49
C THR A 132 10.94 7.69 4.76
N ARG A 133 12.21 7.27 4.72
CA ARG A 133 12.66 5.96 5.19
C ARG A 133 12.38 5.79 6.68
N GLY A 134 12.76 6.75 7.51
CA GLY A 134 12.46 6.72 8.95
C GLY A 134 10.97 6.59 9.23
N GLU A 135 10.14 7.37 8.54
CA GLU A 135 8.67 7.29 8.63
C GLU A 135 8.13 5.92 8.19
N LEU A 136 8.68 5.34 7.11
CA LEU A 136 8.30 4.02 6.62
C LEU A 136 8.70 2.92 7.61
N LEU A 137 9.93 2.94 8.12
CA LEU A 137 10.41 1.94 9.09
C LEU A 137 9.59 1.97 10.38
N LYS A 138 9.25 3.17 10.86
CA LYS A 138 8.31 3.34 11.98
C LYS A 138 6.94 2.72 11.65
N THR A 139 6.42 2.99 10.46
CA THR A 139 5.15 2.40 9.99
C THR A 139 5.20 0.87 9.99
N LEU A 140 6.28 0.28 9.45
CA LEU A 140 6.43 -1.18 9.42
C LEU A 140 6.50 -1.78 10.82
N LYS A 141 7.20 -1.13 11.76
CA LYS A 141 7.25 -1.54 13.16
C LYS A 141 5.85 -1.55 13.78
N GLU A 142 5.09 -0.47 13.63
CA GLU A 142 3.73 -0.38 14.17
C GLU A 142 2.77 -1.38 13.51
N ILE A 143 2.95 -1.71 12.22
CA ILE A 143 2.21 -2.80 11.57
C ILE A 143 2.50 -4.13 12.27
N LYS A 144 3.77 -4.45 12.57
CA LYS A 144 4.12 -5.68 13.31
C LYS A 144 3.43 -5.71 14.68
N GLU A 145 3.43 -4.58 15.39
CA GLU A 145 2.76 -4.46 16.70
C GLU A 145 1.26 -4.72 16.58
N ILE A 146 0.58 -4.13 15.59
CA ILE A 146 -0.85 -4.37 15.35
C ILE A 146 -1.12 -5.83 15.05
N VAL A 147 -0.34 -6.45 14.16
CA VAL A 147 -0.54 -7.86 13.76
C VAL A 147 -0.44 -8.80 14.97
N ARG A 148 0.46 -8.51 15.92
CA ARG A 148 0.67 -9.27 17.17
C ARG A 148 -0.44 -9.14 18.19
N MET A 149 -1.28 -8.12 18.09
CA MET A 149 -2.36 -7.92 19.07
C MET A 149 -3.29 -9.13 19.06
N GLU A 150 -3.65 -9.64 20.25
CA GLU A 150 -4.60 -10.74 20.39
C GLU A 150 -5.98 -10.37 19.83
N ARG A 151 -6.37 -9.09 20.00
CA ARG A 151 -7.66 -8.53 19.57
C ARG A 151 -7.45 -7.34 18.64
N PRO A 152 -8.39 -7.06 17.71
CA PRO A 152 -8.26 -5.91 16.82
C PRO A 152 -8.29 -4.59 17.61
N PRO A 153 -7.58 -3.55 17.12
CA PRO A 153 -7.78 -2.19 17.61
C PRO A 153 -9.25 -1.80 17.65
N LYS A 154 -9.67 -1.05 18.68
CA LYS A 154 -11.05 -0.57 18.82
C LYS A 154 -11.47 0.19 17.54
N PRO A 155 -12.72 0.03 17.08
CA PRO A 155 -13.19 0.75 15.91
C PRO A 155 -13.19 2.26 16.19
N VAL A 156 -12.64 3.03 15.26
CA VAL A 156 -12.65 4.50 15.30
C VAL A 156 -13.32 4.99 14.02
N LYS A 157 -14.35 5.82 14.15
CA LYS A 157 -15.11 6.31 13.01
C LYS A 157 -14.27 7.35 12.25
N THR A 158 -14.01 7.07 10.98
CA THR A 158 -13.30 7.97 10.06
C THR A 158 -14.15 8.25 8.83
N TYR A 159 -13.75 9.20 8.00
CA TYR A 159 -14.46 9.46 6.73
C TYR A 159 -14.36 8.28 5.74
N TYR A 160 -13.40 7.37 5.91
CA TYR A 160 -13.28 6.15 5.13
C TYR A 160 -14.38 5.12 5.47
N CYS A 161 -14.88 5.12 6.71
CA CYS A 161 -15.92 4.18 7.16
C CYS A 161 -17.21 4.24 6.33
N LYS A 162 -17.50 5.35 5.65
CA LYS A 162 -18.71 5.50 4.79
C LYS A 162 -18.77 4.46 3.66
N ARG A 163 -17.63 4.01 3.14
CA ARG A 163 -17.50 3.00 2.07
C ARG A 163 -16.57 1.86 2.47
N CYS A 164 -16.36 1.66 3.76
CA CYS A 164 -15.48 0.61 4.26
C CYS A 164 -16.22 -0.72 4.23
N ALA A 165 -15.55 -1.72 3.67
CA ALA A 165 -16.08 -3.07 3.50
C ALA A 165 -16.28 -3.81 4.85
N TYR A 166 -15.62 -3.33 5.92
CA TYR A 166 -15.80 -3.85 7.29
C TYR A 166 -16.79 -3.05 8.14
N LYS A 167 -17.58 -2.16 7.52
CA LYS A 167 -18.46 -1.24 8.27
C LYS A 167 -19.41 -2.02 9.19
N GLU A 168 -20.09 -3.04 8.69
CA GLU A 168 -21.04 -3.83 9.48
C GLU A 168 -20.31 -4.55 10.62
N PHE A 169 -19.22 -5.27 10.33
CA PHE A 169 -18.38 -5.91 11.34
C PHE A 169 -17.89 -4.95 12.46
N CYS A 170 -17.71 -3.66 12.18
CA CYS A 170 -17.19 -2.71 13.16
C CYS A 170 -18.27 -2.04 14.03
N TRP A 171 -19.52 -2.02 13.59
CA TRP A 171 -20.60 -1.23 14.22
C TRP A 171 -21.86 -2.04 14.53
N ILE A 172 -21.80 -3.37 14.38
CA ILE A 172 -22.71 -4.30 15.05
C ILE A 172 -22.38 -4.34 16.55
#